data_AF-A0A382HY78-F1
#
_entry.id   AF-A0A382HY78-F1
#
_cell.length_a   1.000
_cell.length_b   1.000
_cell.length_c   1.000
_cell.angle_alpha   90.00
_cell.angle_beta   90.00
_cell.angle_gamma   90.00
#
_symmetry.space_group_name_H-M   'P 1'
#
loop_
_entity.id
_entity.type
_entity.pdbx_description
1 polymer ?
#
loop_
_entity_poly.entity_id
_entity_poly.type
_entity_poly.pdbx_seq_one_letter_code
_entity_poly.pdbx_strand_id
1 'polypeptide(L)'
;MTSIDGVDFTEAPGEVEGSPYWVDLWGCVNGYRIGMQVKPDSFHSASVSVYQGGTKSGMRKGHDKFESDYGGKVFTTNLTHGEPPEYMVRAISEEIVRLRNLPSGDHC
;
A
#
# COMPACT_ATOMS: atom_id res chain seq x y z
N MET A 1 -14.34 -2.52 -3.22
CA MET A 1 -13.58 -3.63 -2.60
C MET A 1 -12.73 -4.23 -3.69
N THR A 2 -11.42 -4.20 -3.52
CA THR A 2 -10.46 -4.75 -4.49
C THR A 2 -9.87 -6.01 -3.87
N SER A 3 -9.90 -7.13 -4.58
CA SER A 3 -9.38 -8.41 -4.08
C SER A 3 -8.25 -8.90 -5.00
N ILE A 4 -7.10 -9.24 -4.43
CA ILE A 4 -5.92 -9.74 -5.16
C ILE A 4 -5.48 -11.03 -4.50
N ASP A 5 -5.44 -12.13 -5.25
CA ASP A 5 -5.05 -13.46 -4.78
C ASP A 5 -5.74 -13.93 -3.48
N GLY A 6 -7.02 -13.57 -3.32
CA GLY A 6 -7.83 -13.90 -2.13
C GLY A 6 -7.53 -13.03 -0.91
N VAL A 7 -6.89 -11.87 -1.11
CA VAL A 7 -6.69 -10.85 -0.09
C VAL A 7 -7.57 -9.65 -0.42
N ASP A 8 -8.51 -9.35 0.47
CA ASP A 8 -9.39 -8.21 0.32
C ASP A 8 -8.72 -6.95 0.87
N PHE A 9 -8.71 -5.91 0.04
CA PHE A 9 -8.26 -4.58 0.41
C PHE A 9 -9.46 -3.70 0.76
N THR A 10 -9.47 -3.23 2.01
CA THR A 10 -10.48 -2.34 2.58
C THR A 10 -9.85 -1.00 2.95
N GLU A 11 -10.68 0.01 3.22
CA GLU A 11 -10.20 1.30 3.69
C GLU A 11 -9.36 1.12 4.96
N ALA A 12 -8.19 1.75 4.97
CA ALA A 12 -7.38 1.83 6.17
C ALA A 12 -8.17 2.65 7.22
N PRO A 13 -8.15 2.25 8.51
CA PRO A 13 -8.80 3.03 9.57
C PRO A 13 -8.15 4.42 9.64
N GLY A 14 -8.89 5.43 10.10
CA GLY A 14 -8.39 6.82 10.13
C GLY A 14 -7.11 7.06 10.93
N GLU A 15 -6.70 6.13 11.80
CA GLU A 15 -5.41 6.13 12.51
C GLU A 15 -4.22 5.71 11.62
N VAL A 16 -4.52 5.02 10.52
CA VAL A 16 -3.59 4.50 9.51
C VAL A 16 -3.71 5.28 8.19
N GLU A 17 -4.89 5.84 7.91
CA GLU A 17 -5.19 6.65 6.73
C GLU A 17 -4.37 7.96 6.73
N GLY A 18 -3.62 8.21 5.65
CA GLY A 18 -2.76 9.38 5.56
C GLY A 18 -1.55 9.32 6.50
N SER A 19 -1.07 10.47 7.00
CA SER A 19 0.07 10.49 7.92
C SER A 19 -0.32 9.79 9.24
N PRO A 20 0.46 8.80 9.72
CA PRO A 20 1.89 8.65 9.44
C PRO A 20 2.25 7.66 8.33
N TYR A 21 1.37 6.76 7.88
CA TYR A 21 1.75 5.62 7.02
C TYR A 21 1.56 5.85 5.52
N TRP A 22 0.75 6.84 5.14
CA TRP A 22 0.39 7.17 3.76
C TRP A 22 -0.26 5.99 3.02
N VAL A 23 -1.17 5.31 3.71
CA VAL A 23 -1.93 4.15 3.21
C VAL A 23 -3.40 4.54 3.11
N ASP A 24 -4.04 4.25 1.97
CA ASP A 24 -5.46 4.49 1.74
C ASP A 24 -6.27 3.19 1.88
N LEU A 25 -5.72 2.07 1.39
CA LEU A 25 -6.31 0.74 1.52
C LEU A 25 -5.32 -0.24 2.15
N TRP A 26 -5.81 -1.24 2.87
CA TRP A 26 -4.97 -2.30 3.41
C TRP A 26 -5.63 -3.69 3.35
N GLY A 27 -4.81 -4.72 3.32
CA GLY A 27 -5.22 -6.12 3.36
C GLY A 27 -4.44 -6.90 4.42
N CYS A 28 -5.00 -8.02 4.87
CA CYS A 28 -4.36 -8.92 5.84
C CYS A 28 -3.87 -10.20 5.17
N VAL A 29 -2.62 -10.60 5.45
CA VAL A 29 -2.01 -11.83 4.94
C VAL A 29 -1.18 -12.46 6.03
N ASN A 30 -1.58 -13.65 6.51
CA ASN A 30 -0.80 -14.44 7.47
C ASN A 30 -0.35 -13.63 8.71
N GLY A 31 -1.22 -12.76 9.23
CA GLY A 31 -0.91 -11.91 10.38
C GLY A 31 -0.07 -10.65 10.06
N TYR A 32 0.12 -10.31 8.79
CA TYR A 32 0.79 -9.09 8.33
C TYR A 32 -0.16 -8.19 7.55
N ARG A 33 0.14 -6.89 7.47
CA ARG A 33 -0.63 -5.95 6.61
C ARG A 33 0.12 -5.63 5.33
N ILE A 34 -0.61 -5.59 4.22
CA ILE A 34 -0.16 -4.97 2.97
C ILE A 34 -0.91 -3.66 2.80
N GLY A 35 -0.21 -2.57 2.54
CA GLY A 35 -0.80 -1.26 2.29
C GLY A 35 -0.85 -0.91 0.81
N MET A 36 -1.83 -0.10 0.42
CA MET A 36 -1.92 0.54 -0.88
C MET A 36 -2.17 2.02 -0.69
N GLN A 37 -1.40 2.83 -1.40
CA GLN A 37 -1.62 4.24 -1.55
C GLN A 37 -2.20 4.51 -2.94
N VAL A 38 -3.41 5.03 -3.00
CA VAL A 38 -4.13 5.35 -4.23
C VAL A 38 -3.85 6.79 -4.62
N LYS A 39 -3.27 6.98 -5.81
CA LYS A 39 -3.09 8.30 -6.43
C LYS A 39 -4.10 8.49 -7.57
N PRO A 40 -4.62 9.71 -7.76
CA PRO A 40 -5.42 10.02 -8.93
C PRO A 40 -4.59 9.89 -10.21
N ASP A 41 -5.21 9.54 -11.34
CA ASP A 41 -4.51 9.39 -12.63
C ASP A 41 -3.78 10.67 -13.07
N SER A 42 -4.28 11.84 -12.68
CA SER A 42 -3.66 13.15 -12.90
C SER A 42 -2.34 13.35 -12.15
N PHE A 43 -1.97 12.43 -11.25
CA PHE A 43 -0.70 12.46 -10.53
C PHE A 43 0.51 12.35 -11.47
N HIS A 44 0.39 11.59 -12.57
CA HIS A 44 1.45 11.53 -13.59
C HIS A 44 1.78 12.93 -14.15
N SER A 45 0.75 13.77 -14.35
CA SER A 45 0.85 15.12 -14.93
C SER A 45 1.38 16.17 -13.95
N ALA A 46 1.20 15.99 -12.64
CA ALA A 46 1.59 16.95 -11.59
C ALA A 46 2.93 16.61 -10.90
N SER A 47 3.53 15.47 -11.24
CA SER A 47 4.65 14.86 -10.50
C SER A 47 6.02 15.57 -10.63
N VAL A 48 6.18 16.55 -11.52
CA VAL A 48 7.47 17.23 -11.69
C VAL A 48 7.62 18.48 -10.80
N SER A 49 6.52 19.20 -10.48
CA SER A 49 6.61 20.50 -9.80
C SER A 49 6.03 20.56 -8.38
N VAL A 50 5.07 19.71 -8.00
CA VAL A 50 4.38 19.82 -6.69
C VAL A 50 5.00 18.91 -5.61
N TYR A 51 5.68 17.82 -5.98
CA TYR A 51 6.26 16.84 -5.06
C TYR A 51 7.80 16.94 -4.94
N GLN A 52 8.34 18.16 -4.87
CA GLN A 52 9.74 18.39 -4.55
C GLN A 52 10.01 18.30 -3.04
N GLY A 53 10.95 17.43 -2.65
CA GLY A 53 11.61 17.39 -1.34
C GLY A 53 10.82 16.76 -0.18
N GLY A 54 9.95 17.55 0.46
CA GLY A 54 9.38 17.23 1.78
C GLY A 54 8.35 16.08 1.75
N THR A 55 7.42 16.11 0.81
CA THR A 55 6.33 15.12 0.72
C THR A 55 6.83 13.73 0.31
N LYS A 56 7.85 13.64 -0.55
CA LYS A 56 8.52 12.37 -0.87
C LYS A 56 9.22 11.78 0.36
N SER A 57 9.90 12.62 1.15
CA SER A 57 10.56 12.16 2.38
C SER A 57 9.55 11.71 3.45
N GLY A 58 8.41 12.41 3.59
CA GLY A 58 7.35 12.04 4.52
C GLY A 58 6.66 10.73 4.13
N MET A 59 6.37 10.54 2.85
CA MET A 59 5.78 9.31 2.32
C MET A 59 6.69 8.11 2.54
N ARG A 60 7.98 8.23 2.19
CA ARG A 60 8.96 7.16 2.42
C ARG A 60 9.06 6.79 3.90
N LYS A 61 9.16 7.78 4.79
CA LYS A 61 9.16 7.54 6.24
C LYS A 61 7.90 6.81 6.70
N GLY A 62 6.75 7.14 6.11
CA GLY A 62 5.50 6.46 6.42
C GLY A 62 5.47 5.00 5.96
N HIS A 63 5.95 4.73 4.75
CA HIS A 63 6.08 3.36 4.24
C HIS A 63 7.08 2.55 5.08
N ASP A 64 8.25 3.12 5.40
CA ASP A 64 9.24 2.48 6.28
C ASP A 64 8.63 2.18 7.67
N LYS A 65 7.83 3.11 8.21
CA LYS A 65 7.13 2.91 9.48
C LYS A 65 6.05 1.83 9.38
N PHE A 66 5.30 1.78 8.28
CA PHE A 66 4.28 0.76 8.05
C PHE A 66 4.92 -0.63 7.97
N GLU A 67 6.01 -0.76 7.23
CA GLU A 67 6.77 -2.02 7.14
C GLU A 67 7.30 -2.47 8.51
N SER A 68 7.78 -1.53 9.33
CA SER A 68 8.21 -1.83 10.70
C SER A 68 7.07 -2.27 11.62
N ASP A 69 5.91 -1.61 11.52
CA ASP A 69 4.81 -1.79 12.47
C ASP A 69 3.87 -2.95 12.07
N TYR A 70 3.83 -3.31 10.77
CA TYR A 70 2.89 -4.30 10.22
C TYR A 70 3.53 -5.37 9.31
N GLY A 71 4.83 -5.28 9.02
CA GLY A 71 5.66 -6.32 8.37
C GLY A 71 5.50 -6.51 6.86
N GLY A 72 4.44 -5.99 6.25
CA GLY A 72 4.25 -5.98 4.79
C GLY A 72 4.47 -4.62 4.17
N LYS A 73 4.59 -4.59 2.84
CA LYS A 73 4.93 -3.38 2.06
C LYS A 73 3.73 -2.47 1.79
N VAL A 74 4.03 -1.22 1.44
CA VAL A 74 3.07 -0.27 0.87
C VAL A 74 3.31 -0.09 -0.63
N PHE A 75 2.25 -0.22 -1.42
CA PHE A 75 2.29 -0.06 -2.87
C PHE A 75 1.61 1.24 -3.29
N THR A 76 2.32 2.11 -4.02
CA THR A 76 1.70 3.33 -4.57
C THR A 76 1.17 3.04 -5.97
N THR A 77 -0.14 3.16 -6.17
CA THR A 77 -0.81 2.86 -7.43
C THR A 77 -1.82 3.92 -7.80
N ASN A 78 -2.11 4.05 -9.08
CA ASN A 78 -3.38 4.61 -9.54
C ASN A 78 -4.41 3.48 -9.71
N LEU A 79 -5.69 3.84 -9.73
CA LEU A 79 -6.78 2.90 -10.02
C LEU A 79 -7.41 3.28 -11.35
N THR A 80 -7.25 2.40 -12.34
CA THR A 80 -7.93 2.55 -13.63
C THR A 80 -9.23 1.77 -13.56
N HIS A 81 -10.38 2.46 -13.69
CA HIS A 81 -11.70 1.84 -13.50
C HIS A 81 -11.91 1.15 -12.13
N GLY A 82 -11.23 1.63 -11.10
CA GLY A 82 -11.33 1.07 -9.74
C GLY A 82 -10.38 -0.12 -9.47
N GLU A 83 -9.54 -0.49 -10.43
CA GLU A 83 -8.58 -1.59 -10.30
C GLU A 83 -7.13 -1.13 -10.49
N PRO A 84 -6.16 -1.72 -9.77
CA PRO A 84 -4.75 -1.47 -10.02
C PRO A 84 -4.33 -1.99 -11.40
N PRO A 85 -3.33 -1.36 -12.04
CA PRO A 85 -2.76 -1.88 -13.27
C PRO A 85 -2.08 -3.24 -13.04
N GLU A 86 -2.03 -4.07 -14.09
CA GLU A 86 -1.56 -5.46 -14.03
C GLU A 86 -0.16 -5.61 -13.39
N TYR A 87 0.77 -4.71 -13.71
CA TYR A 87 2.12 -4.74 -13.12
C TYR A 87 2.09 -4.54 -11.59
N MET A 88 1.13 -3.77 -11.09
CA MET A 88 0.95 -3.54 -9.66
C MET A 88 0.30 -4.76 -9.00
N VAL A 89 -0.73 -5.34 -9.66
CA VAL A 89 -1.34 -6.59 -9.22
C VAL A 89 -0.28 -7.66 -9.05
N ARG A 90 0.61 -7.83 -10.04
CA ARG A 90 1.73 -8.77 -9.95
C ARG A 90 2.67 -8.49 -8.78
N ALA A 91 3.05 -7.23 -8.55
CA ALA A 91 3.93 -6.87 -7.43
C ALA A 91 3.27 -7.15 -6.06
N ILE A 92 1.97 -6.91 -5.94
CA ILE A 92 1.18 -7.23 -4.75
C ILE A 92 1.08 -8.76 -4.57
N SER A 93 0.82 -9.51 -5.64
CA SER A 93 0.80 -10.97 -5.63
C SER A 93 2.12 -11.58 -5.13
N GLU A 94 3.26 -11.08 -5.61
CA GLU A 94 4.58 -11.54 -5.17
C GLU A 94 4.80 -11.29 -3.65
N GLU A 95 4.30 -10.18 -3.13
CA GLU A 95 4.35 -9.87 -1.70
C GLU A 95 3.41 -10.76 -0.87
N ILE A 96 2.20 -11.04 -1.37
CA ILE A 96 1.26 -11.98 -0.74
C ILE A 96 1.92 -13.36 -0.60
N VAL A 97 2.58 -13.84 -1.66
CA VAL A 97 3.32 -15.12 -1.63
C VAL A 97 4.46 -15.06 -0.62
N ARG A 98 5.24 -13.97 -0.57
CA ARG A 98 6.31 -13.80 0.42
C ARG A 98 5.74 -13.91 1.85
N LEU A 99 4.70 -13.15 2.18
CA LEU A 99 4.12 -13.09 3.52
C LEU A 99 3.45 -14.41 3.94
N ARG A 100 2.81 -15.12 3.02
CA ARG A 100 2.25 -16.47 3.28
C ARG A 100 3.32 -17.50 3.66
N ASN A 101 4.55 -17.32 3.21
CA ASN A 101 5.67 -18.22 3.50
C ASN A 101 6.45 -17.85 4.77
N LEU A 102 6.10 -16.75 5.45
CA LEU A 102 6.67 -16.39 6.74
C LEU A 102 5.96 -17.14 7.88
N PRO A 103 6.58 -17.23 9.07
CA PRO A 103 5.83 -17.50 10.29
C PRO A 103 4.69 -16.48 10.45
N SER A 104 3.54 -16.91 10.97
CA SER A 104 2.40 -16.02 11.18
C SER A 104 2.79 -14.82 12.04
N GLY A 105 2.42 -13.63 11.57
CA GLY A 105 2.55 -12.38 12.33
C GLY A 105 1.36 -12.18 13.28
N ASP A 106 1.38 -11.06 14.02
CA ASP A 106 0.34 -10.66 14.97
C ASP A 106 -0.20 -9.24 14.69
N HIS A 107 -0.13 -8.80 13.43
CA HIS A 107 -0.51 -7.45 12.95
C HIS A 107 -1.90 -7.42 12.28
N CYS A 108 -2.50 -8.60 12.13
CA CYS A 108 -3.90 -8.88 11.85
C CYS A 108 -4.20 -10.32 12.32
#